data_AF-A0A935KTB1-F1
#
_entry.id   AF-A0A935KTB1-F1
#
_cell.length_a   1.000
_cell.length_b   1.000
_cell.length_c   1.000
_cell.angle_alpha   90.00
_cell.angle_beta   90.00
_cell.angle_gamma   90.00
#
_symmetry.space_group_name_H-M   'P 1'
#
loop_
_entity.id
_entity.type
_entity.pdbx_description
1 polymer ?
#
loop_
_entity_poly.entity_id
_entity_poly.type
_entity_poly.pdbx_seq_one_letter_code
_entity_poly.pdbx_strand_id
1 'polypeptide(L)'
;MKSVARFILQAIYNRMLAEGPSKRLNSYVVIDEAHKLSYDQTLTDLIREARKYGVGFILASQSVRDFATVVFENIGTKIALQLEGKMQSSWLKILEQQIKFLKKLFY
;
A
#
# COMPACT_ATOMS: atom_id res chain seq x y z
N MET A 1 7.95 -11.03 -14.94
CA MET A 1 6.91 -10.08 -14.45
C MET A 1 7.38 -9.22 -13.28
N LYS A 2 7.85 -9.78 -12.16
CA LYS A 2 8.32 -8.99 -10.99
C LYS A 2 9.39 -7.94 -11.34
N SER A 3 10.32 -8.27 -12.24
CA SER A 3 11.41 -7.38 -12.67
C SER A 3 10.91 -6.12 -13.39
N VAL A 4 9.88 -6.25 -14.23
CA VAL A 4 9.28 -5.11 -14.95
C VAL A 4 8.54 -4.20 -13.97
N ALA A 5 7.75 -4.79 -13.05
CA ALA A 5 7.06 -4.02 -12.02
C ALA A 5 8.06 -3.26 -11.13
N ARG A 6 9.13 -3.91 -10.68
CA ARG A 6 10.20 -3.25 -9.90
C ARG A 6 10.86 -2.12 -10.69
N PHE A 7 11.15 -2.34 -11.98
CA PHE A 7 11.71 -1.30 -12.84
C PHE A 7 10.77 -0.09 -12.96
N ILE A 8 9.47 -0.32 -13.16
CA ILE A 8 8.46 0.74 -13.21
C ILE A 8 8.36 1.48 -11.87
N LEU A 9 8.34 0.75 -10.74
CA LEU A 9 8.34 1.35 -9.41
C LEU A 9 9.57 2.22 -9.17
N GLN A 10 10.75 1.75 -9.58
CA GLN A 10 11.99 2.54 -9.48
C GLN A 10 11.93 3.79 -10.37
N ALA A 11 11.38 3.68 -11.58
CA ALA A 11 11.21 4.83 -12.47
C ALA A 11 10.26 5.87 -11.87
N ILE A 12 9.15 5.43 -11.25
CA ILE A 12 8.21 6.29 -10.52
C ILE A 12 8.91 6.96 -9.35
N TYR A 13 9.68 6.22 -8.56
CA TYR A 13 10.42 6.76 -7.43
C TYR A 13 11.41 7.85 -7.87
N ASN A 14 12.20 7.58 -8.92
CA ASN A 14 13.16 8.54 -9.44
C ASN A 14 12.48 9.78 -10.00
N ARG A 15 11.35 9.62 -10.71
CA ARG A 15 10.54 10.73 -11.22
C ARG A 15 9.98 11.59 -10.08
N MET A 16 9.45 10.95 -9.04
CA MET A 16 8.92 11.59 -7.85
C MET A 16 9.98 12.45 -7.16
N LEU A 17 11.22 11.93 -7.02
CA LEU A 17 12.34 12.69 -6.47
C LEU A 17 12.74 13.87 -7.37
N ALA A 18 12.74 13.68 -8.69
CA ALA A 18 13.11 14.72 -9.65
C ALA A 18 12.09 15.86 -9.73
N GLU A 19 10.79 15.56 -9.64
CA GLU A 19 9.71 16.57 -9.62
C GLU A 19 9.67 17.36 -8.30
N GLY A 20 10.18 16.77 -7.22
CA GLY A 20 10.20 17.39 -5.90
C GLY A 20 8.84 17.38 -5.18
N PRO A 21 8.79 17.88 -3.93
CA PRO A 21 7.59 17.78 -3.09
C PRO A 21 6.39 18.50 -3.70
N SER A 22 5.20 17.90 -3.57
CA SER A 22 3.94 18.47 -4.06
C SER A 22 2.88 18.46 -2.96
N LYS A 23 2.15 19.56 -2.83
CA LYS A 23 0.96 19.66 -1.95
C LYS A 23 -0.33 19.20 -2.64
N ARG A 24 -0.27 18.93 -3.95
CA ARG A 24 -1.41 18.43 -4.74
C ARG A 24 -1.19 16.96 -5.05
N LEU A 25 -2.28 16.27 -5.35
CA LEU A 25 -2.23 14.91 -5.87
C LEU A 25 -1.87 14.99 -7.36
N ASN A 26 -0.77 14.36 -7.75
CA ASN A 26 -0.18 14.43 -9.09
C ASN A 26 -0.48 13.18 -9.91
N SER A 27 -0.47 12.00 -9.26
CA SER A 27 -0.56 10.71 -9.95
C SER A 27 -1.00 9.60 -9.00
N TYR A 28 -1.62 8.55 -9.57
CA TYR A 28 -1.91 7.31 -8.87
C TYR A 28 -1.16 6.15 -9.50
N VAL A 29 -0.62 5.29 -8.66
CA VAL A 29 -0.07 3.99 -9.04
C VAL A 29 -1.06 2.92 -8.61
N VAL A 30 -1.59 2.19 -9.58
CA VAL A 30 -2.54 1.10 -9.36
C VAL A 30 -1.82 -0.22 -9.60
N ILE A 31 -1.80 -1.08 -8.59
CA ILE A 31 -1.16 -2.40 -8.65
C ILE A 31 -2.23 -3.45 -8.41
N ASP A 32 -2.57 -4.17 -9.47
CA ASP A 32 -3.37 -5.39 -9.37
C ASP A 32 -2.48 -6.57 -8.98
N GLU A 33 -3.07 -7.54 -8.26
CA GLU A 33 -2.35 -8.66 -7.64
C GLU A 33 -1.11 -8.22 -6.86
N ALA A 34 -1.25 -7.15 -6.07
CA ALA A 34 -0.17 -6.48 -5.37
C ALA A 34 0.54 -7.38 -4.34
N HIS A 35 -0.08 -8.51 -3.94
CA HIS A 35 0.57 -9.58 -3.17
C HIS A 35 1.83 -10.13 -3.83
N LYS A 36 2.01 -9.97 -5.15
CA LYS A 36 3.23 -10.42 -5.85
C LYS A 36 4.45 -9.55 -5.54
N LEU A 37 4.23 -8.32 -5.03
CA LEU A 37 5.24 -7.29 -4.77
C LEU A 37 5.30 -6.87 -3.30
N SER A 38 4.51 -7.48 -2.44
CA SER A 38 4.27 -7.04 -1.06
C SER A 38 5.48 -7.09 -0.13
N TYR A 39 6.50 -7.90 -0.43
CA TYR A 39 7.77 -7.96 0.30
C TYR A 39 8.90 -7.22 -0.43
N ASP A 40 8.56 -6.43 -1.44
CA ASP A 40 9.54 -5.60 -2.16
C ASP A 40 9.87 -4.35 -1.34
N GLN A 41 11.16 -4.19 -1.02
CA GLN A 41 11.64 -3.04 -0.27
C GLN A 41 11.40 -1.72 -1.04
N THR A 42 11.55 -1.74 -2.37
CA THR A 42 11.31 -0.57 -3.23
C THR A 42 9.88 -0.09 -3.11
N LEU A 43 8.92 -1.02 -3.13
CA LEU A 43 7.50 -0.68 -2.96
C LEU A 43 7.23 -0.09 -1.57
N THR A 44 7.85 -0.67 -0.55
CA THR A 44 7.71 -0.21 0.84
C THR A 44 8.21 1.22 1.03
N ASP A 45 9.42 1.52 0.57
CA ASP A 45 10.03 2.84 0.71
C ASP A 45 9.27 3.89 -0.08
N LEU A 46 8.85 3.51 -1.29
CA LEU A 46 8.05 4.37 -2.15
C LEU A 46 6.70 4.71 -1.49
N ILE A 47 5.98 3.74 -0.92
CA ILE A 47 4.69 3.99 -0.23
C ILE A 47 4.86 4.94 0.97
N ARG A 48 5.96 4.83 1.72
CA ARG A 48 6.24 5.72 2.88
C ARG A 48 6.44 7.17 2.45
N GLU A 49 7.12 7.39 1.35
CA GLU A 49 7.50 8.72 0.89
C GLU A 49 6.48 9.36 -0.06
N ALA A 50 5.70 8.55 -0.78
CA ALA A 50 4.80 8.96 -1.86
C ALA A 50 3.91 10.17 -1.51
N ARG A 51 3.40 10.21 -0.27
CA ARG A 51 2.53 11.30 0.21
C ARG A 51 3.21 12.68 0.14
N LYS A 52 4.51 12.76 0.40
CA LYS A 52 5.29 14.03 0.34
C LYS A 52 5.33 14.62 -1.06
N TYR A 53 5.21 13.77 -2.07
CA TYR A 53 5.37 14.13 -3.48
C TYR A 53 4.05 14.09 -4.26
N GLY A 54 2.91 13.94 -3.57
CA GLY A 54 1.61 13.91 -4.22
C GLY A 54 1.32 12.64 -5.02
N VAL A 55 1.97 11.52 -4.71
CA VAL A 55 1.72 10.23 -5.38
C VAL A 55 0.81 9.37 -4.50
N GLY A 56 -0.29 8.87 -5.06
CA GLY A 56 -1.21 7.96 -4.39
C GLY A 56 -1.02 6.50 -4.83
N PHE A 57 -1.35 5.56 -3.94
CA PHE A 57 -1.30 4.13 -4.20
C PHE A 57 -2.67 3.48 -4.08
N ILE A 58 -3.01 2.63 -5.05
CA ILE A 58 -4.16 1.72 -5.00
C ILE A 58 -3.61 0.31 -5.16
N LEU A 59 -3.79 -0.52 -4.14
CA LEU A 59 -3.30 -1.89 -4.10
C LEU A 59 -4.48 -2.84 -4.03
N ALA A 60 -4.61 -3.73 -5.02
CA ALA A 60 -5.63 -4.76 -5.05
C ALA A 60 -5.01 -6.14 -4.82
N SER A 61 -5.66 -6.97 -4.01
CA SER A 61 -5.27 -8.37 -3.76
C SER A 61 -6.46 -9.18 -3.28
N GLN A 62 -6.45 -10.48 -3.58
CA GLN A 62 -7.45 -11.45 -3.12
C GLN A 62 -7.30 -11.79 -1.63
N SER A 63 -6.09 -11.66 -1.06
CA SER A 63 -5.83 -11.94 0.35
C SER A 63 -5.03 -10.80 1.00
N VAL A 64 -5.52 -10.37 2.16
CA VAL A 64 -4.87 -9.35 3.01
C VAL A 64 -3.62 -9.88 3.71
N ARG A 65 -3.46 -11.20 3.83
CA ARG A 65 -2.33 -11.82 4.53
C ARG A 65 -1.02 -11.60 3.80
N ASP A 66 -1.11 -11.28 2.52
CA ASP A 66 0.06 -11.23 1.66
C ASP A 66 0.72 -9.87 1.66
N PHE A 67 0.15 -8.84 2.30
CA PHE A 67 0.75 -7.51 2.39
C PHE A 67 1.68 -7.35 3.60
N ALA A 68 2.81 -6.66 3.42
CA ALA A 68 3.66 -6.26 4.53
C ALA A 68 2.95 -5.26 5.45
N THR A 69 3.20 -5.36 6.76
CA THR A 69 2.58 -4.49 7.79
C THR A 69 2.71 -3.00 7.48
N VAL A 70 3.85 -2.59 6.93
CA VAL A 70 4.14 -1.20 6.55
C VAL A 70 3.13 -0.63 5.55
N VAL A 71 2.62 -1.47 4.64
CA VAL A 71 1.59 -1.07 3.68
C VAL A 71 0.32 -0.70 4.44
N PHE A 72 -0.09 -1.51 5.42
CA PHE A 72 -1.27 -1.24 6.24
C PHE A 72 -1.15 -0.03 7.17
N GLU A 73 0.07 0.29 7.62
CA GLU A 73 0.35 1.48 8.45
C GLU A 73 0.30 2.78 7.63
N ASN A 74 0.54 2.72 6.32
CA ASN A 74 0.56 3.91 5.45
C ASN A 74 -0.72 4.07 4.60
N ILE A 75 -1.57 3.05 4.52
CA ILE A 75 -2.86 3.13 3.82
C ILE A 75 -3.89 3.90 4.67
N GLY A 76 -4.38 5.01 4.12
CA GLY A 76 -5.46 5.80 4.72
C GLY A 76 -6.88 5.25 4.45
N THR A 77 -7.07 4.44 3.41
CA THR A 77 -8.40 3.96 2.99
C THR A 77 -8.35 2.48 2.66
N LYS A 78 -9.23 1.69 3.29
CA LYS A 78 -9.33 0.24 3.10
C LYS A 78 -10.71 -0.08 2.54
N ILE A 79 -10.75 -0.75 1.40
CA ILE A 79 -11.97 -1.27 0.79
C ILE A 79 -11.85 -2.79 0.80
N ALA A 80 -12.80 -3.46 1.43
CA ALA A 80 -12.86 -4.91 1.44
C ALA A 80 -14.18 -5.35 0.80
N LEU A 81 -14.04 -6.15 -0.25
CA LEU A 81 -15.15 -6.76 -0.97
C LEU A 81 -15.42 -8.16 -0.41
N GLN A 82 -16.55 -8.75 -0.75
CA GLN A 82 -16.91 -10.09 -0.28
C GLN A 82 -15.83 -11.11 -0.68
N LEU A 83 -15.19 -11.70 0.33
CA LEU A 83 -14.25 -12.80 0.16
C LEU A 83 -15.04 -14.11 0.20
N GLU A 84 -14.96 -14.92 -0.85
CA GLU A 84 -15.52 -16.27 -0.82
C GLU A 84 -14.73 -17.12 0.19
N GLY A 85 -15.42 -17.65 1.21
CA GLY A 85 -14.83 -18.51 2.25
C GLY A 85 -14.44 -17.77 3.54
N LYS A 86 -15.28 -17.93 4.58
CA LYS A 86 -15.08 -17.45 5.97
C LYS A 86 -14.72 -15.96 6.10
N MET A 87 -15.68 -15.15 5.68
CA MET A 87 -15.80 -13.70 5.90
C MET A 87 -15.33 -13.23 7.30
N GLN A 88 -15.64 -13.98 8.36
CA GLN A 88 -15.38 -13.58 9.75
C GLN A 88 -13.88 -13.41 10.09
N SER A 89 -13.00 -14.26 9.55
CA SER A 89 -11.58 -14.26 9.95
C SER A 89 -10.76 -13.13 9.29
N SER A 90 -11.11 -12.74 8.07
CA SER A 90 -10.46 -11.62 7.37
C SER A 90 -10.90 -10.28 7.94
N TRP A 91 -12.19 -10.11 8.24
CA TRP A 91 -12.69 -8.89 8.90
C TRP A 91 -12.13 -8.73 10.31
N LEU A 92 -12.03 -9.81 11.10
CA LEU A 92 -11.40 -9.77 12.42
C LEU A 92 -9.94 -9.30 12.32
N LYS A 93 -9.16 -9.76 11.34
CA LYS A 93 -7.79 -9.27 11.13
C LYS A 93 -7.71 -7.81 10.71
N ILE A 94 -8.60 -7.36 9.83
CA ILE A 94 -8.67 -5.95 9.43
C ILE A 94 -9.01 -5.07 10.65
N LEU A 95 -9.97 -5.50 11.46
CA LEU A 95 -10.37 -4.82 12.70
C LEU A 95 -9.24 -4.84 13.74
N GLU A 96 -8.56 -5.98 13.96
CA GLU A 96 -7.42 -6.09 14.86
C GLU A 96 -6.27 -5.16 14.44
N GLN A 97 -5.96 -5.09 13.14
CA GLN A 97 -4.95 -4.15 12.64
C GLN A 97 -5.39 -2.69 12.79
N GLN A 98 -6.66 -2.37 12.55
CA GLN A 98 -7.21 -1.04 12.80
C GLN A 98 -7.11 -0.66 14.27
N ILE A 99 -7.50 -1.55 15.18
CA ILE A 99 -7.40 -1.34 16.64
C ILE A 99 -5.95 -1.18 17.06
N LYS A 100 -5.02 -1.99 16.52
CA LYS A 100 -3.58 -1.88 16.80
C LYS A 100 -3.00 -0.54 16.33
N PHE A 101 -3.42 -0.07 15.16
CA PHE A 101 -3.03 1.25 14.64
C PHE A 101 -3.58 2.39 15.49
N LEU A 102 -4.86 2.34 15.86
CA LEU A 102 -5.48 3.35 16.74
C LEU A 102 -4.80 3.40 18.11
N LYS A 103 -4.47 2.24 18.70
CA LYS A 103 -3.74 2.20 19.99
C LYS A 103 -2.37 2.87 19.93
N LYS A 104 -1.66 2.78 18.79
CA LYS A 104 -0.35 3.44 18.55
C LYS A 104 -0.46 4.96 18.32
N LEU A 105 -1.66 5.47 18.11
CA LEU A 105 -1.95 6.89 17.90
C LEU A 105 -2.39 7.60 19.18
N PHE A 106 -2.89 6.85 20.17
CA PHE A 106 -3.42 7.37 21.43
C PHE A 106 -2.60 6.97 22.67
N TYR A 107 -1.50 6.24 22.50
CA TYR A 107 -0.45 5.94 23.48
C TYR A 107 0.91 6.04 22.82
#